data_AF-A0A170Y116-F1
#
_entry.id   AF-A0A170Y116-F1
#
_cell.length_a   1.000
_cell.length_b   1.000
_cell.length_c   1.000
_cell.angle_alpha   90.00
_cell.angle_beta   90.00
_cell.angle_gamma   90.00
#
_symmetry.space_group_name_H-M   'P 1'
#
loop_
_entity.id
_entity.type
_entity.pdbx_description
1 polymer ?
#
loop_
_entity_poly.entity_id
_entity_poly.type
_entity_poly.pdbx_seq_one_letter_code
_entity_poly.pdbx_strand_id
1 'polypeptide(L)'
;ENYRITDEIFEKTNELLQTFIGTHNYHNFTSRKKALDPSAQRYIISFICERPILTDGMEFVVLKVKGQSFMLHQIRKMVGLIIAIMRGLTSVETITKAWGEEKLDLPIAPGAGLVLEEVHYDRYNERYSNDGIHDPIEWSAVNDQLEEFKTKYILSNIVKTEKEEKSMLLWL
;
A
#
# COMPACT_ATOMS: atom_id res chain seq x y z
N GLU A 1 -4.34 -20.17 12.00
CA GLU A 1 -2.93 -19.87 12.30
C GLU A 1 -1.93 -20.73 11.49
N ASN A 2 -2.34 -21.84 10.84
CA ASN A 2 -1.46 -22.69 10.02
C ASN A 2 -1.45 -22.38 8.51
N TYR A 3 -2.19 -21.36 8.07
CA TYR A 3 -2.22 -20.98 6.66
C TYR A 3 -0.82 -20.52 6.22
N ARG A 4 -0.41 -20.92 5.02
CA ARG A 4 0.77 -20.44 4.33
C ARG A 4 0.38 -20.08 2.90
N ILE A 5 0.81 -18.92 2.43
CA ILE A 5 0.55 -18.48 1.06
C ILE A 5 1.27 -19.41 0.10
N THR A 6 0.55 -19.87 -0.93
CA THR A 6 1.14 -20.66 -2.02
C THR A 6 1.72 -19.73 -3.09
N ASP A 7 2.63 -20.24 -3.92
CA ASP A 7 3.16 -19.49 -5.06
C ASP A 7 2.04 -19.00 -5.99
N GLU A 8 1.02 -19.83 -6.23
CA GLU A 8 -0.15 -19.45 -7.03
C GLU A 8 -0.89 -18.23 -6.45
N ILE A 9 -1.11 -18.19 -5.14
CA ILE A 9 -1.79 -17.05 -4.49
C ILE A 9 -0.88 -15.82 -4.47
N PHE A 10 0.43 -16.01 -4.30
CA PHE A 10 1.41 -14.93 -4.36
C PHE A 10 1.47 -14.27 -5.75
N GLU A 11 1.49 -15.08 -6.82
CA GLU A 11 1.47 -14.62 -8.21
C GLU A 11 0.16 -13.89 -8.53
N LYS A 12 -0.99 -14.51 -8.21
CA LYS A 12 -2.31 -13.87 -8.38
C LYS A 12 -2.43 -12.55 -7.63
N THR A 13 -1.84 -12.46 -6.43
CA THR A 13 -1.81 -11.20 -5.68
C THR A 13 -1.04 -10.15 -6.47
N ASN A 14 0.18 -10.45 -6.93
CA ASN A 14 0.97 -9.51 -7.71
C ASN A 14 0.31 -9.09 -9.02
N GLU A 15 -0.34 -10.00 -9.74
CA GLU A 15 -1.15 -9.71 -10.94
C GLU A 15 -2.26 -8.71 -10.62
N LEU A 16 -2.99 -8.93 -9.52
CA LEU A 16 -4.06 -8.05 -9.08
C LEU A 16 -3.54 -6.66 -8.69
N LEU A 17 -2.37 -6.57 -8.05
CA LEU A 17 -1.77 -5.28 -7.70
C LEU A 17 -1.46 -4.43 -8.94
N GLN A 18 -1.09 -5.06 -10.06
CA GLN A 18 -0.74 -4.35 -11.29
C GLN A 18 -1.92 -3.55 -11.86
N THR A 19 -3.17 -3.92 -11.57
CA THR A 19 -4.34 -3.19 -12.08
C THR A 19 -4.35 -1.74 -11.60
N PHE A 20 -3.83 -1.46 -10.40
CA PHE A 20 -3.83 -0.13 -9.82
C PHE A 20 -2.81 0.83 -10.43
N ILE A 21 -1.81 0.32 -11.16
CA ILE A 21 -0.75 1.13 -11.77
C ILE A 21 -1.35 2.04 -12.84
N GLY A 22 -0.82 3.26 -12.93
CA GLY A 22 -1.34 4.28 -13.83
C GLY A 22 -2.20 5.32 -13.12
N THR A 23 -2.86 6.14 -13.93
CA THR A 23 -3.71 7.25 -13.46
C THR A 23 -5.16 6.81 -13.48
N HIS A 24 -5.80 6.80 -12.31
CA HIS A 24 -7.20 6.42 -12.16
C HIS A 24 -7.95 7.38 -11.23
N ASN A 25 -9.27 7.29 -11.24
CA ASN A 25 -10.13 8.07 -10.36
C ASN A 25 -10.36 7.37 -9.02
N TYR A 26 -9.73 7.85 -7.95
CA TYR A 26 -9.77 7.20 -6.63
C TYR A 26 -10.89 7.71 -5.71
N HIS A 27 -11.98 8.29 -6.23
CA HIS A 27 -13.05 8.87 -5.39
C HIS A 27 -13.74 7.87 -4.44
N ASN A 28 -13.84 6.59 -4.83
CA ASN A 28 -14.35 5.52 -3.96
C ASN A 28 -13.35 5.05 -2.90
N PHE A 29 -12.05 5.28 -3.16
CA PHE A 29 -10.96 4.93 -2.25
C PHE A 29 -10.71 6.01 -1.18
N THR A 30 -11.58 7.01 -1.06
CA THR A 30 -11.46 8.05 -0.04
C THR A 30 -12.84 8.50 0.44
N SER A 31 -12.84 9.36 1.45
CA SER A 31 -14.02 10.04 1.96
C SER A 31 -14.15 11.44 1.35
N ARG A 32 -15.38 11.95 1.24
CA ARG A 32 -15.68 13.34 0.83
C ARG A 32 -15.18 13.74 -0.57
N LYS A 33 -15.04 12.78 -1.48
CA LYS A 33 -14.82 13.03 -2.91
C LYS A 33 -16.01 12.58 -3.74
N LYS A 34 -16.41 13.45 -4.67
CA LYS A 34 -17.45 13.14 -5.68
C LYS A 34 -16.80 12.42 -6.85
N ALA A 35 -17.59 11.62 -7.57
CA ALA A 35 -17.14 10.89 -8.74
C ALA A 35 -16.42 11.77 -9.77
N LEU A 36 -16.97 12.95 -10.07
CA LEU A 36 -16.42 13.84 -11.10
C LEU A 36 -15.43 14.88 -10.55
N ASP A 37 -14.96 14.76 -9.30
CA ASP A 37 -13.96 15.69 -8.76
C ASP A 37 -12.58 15.39 -9.39
N PRO A 38 -12.00 16.30 -10.20
CA PRO A 38 -10.72 16.05 -10.87
C PRO A 38 -9.58 15.83 -9.88
N SER A 39 -9.70 16.36 -8.66
CA SER A 39 -8.70 16.17 -7.61
C SER A 39 -8.77 14.79 -6.94
N ALA A 40 -9.62 13.87 -7.42
CA ALA A 40 -9.60 12.46 -7.06
C ALA A 40 -8.69 11.61 -7.97
N GLN A 41 -8.16 12.17 -9.06
CA GLN A 41 -7.21 11.50 -9.95
C GLN A 41 -5.87 11.29 -9.23
N ARG A 42 -5.39 10.04 -9.18
CA ARG A 42 -4.11 9.70 -8.57
C ARG A 42 -3.33 8.78 -9.49
N TYR A 43 -2.00 8.94 -9.46
CA TYR A 43 -1.07 8.15 -10.23
C TYR A 43 -0.28 7.22 -9.32
N ILE A 44 -0.47 5.91 -9.52
CA ILE A 44 0.31 4.87 -8.87
C ILE A 44 1.45 4.47 -9.82
N ILE A 45 2.67 4.54 -9.29
CA ILE A 45 3.92 4.27 -10.01
C ILE A 45 4.22 2.77 -9.97
N SER A 46 4.12 2.15 -8.79
CA SER A 46 4.33 0.72 -8.61
C SER A 46 3.48 0.19 -7.45
N PHE A 47 3.08 -1.07 -7.55
CA PHE A 47 2.45 -1.79 -6.45
C PHE A 47 2.82 -3.27 -6.53
N ILE A 48 3.53 -3.78 -5.52
CA ILE A 48 4.05 -5.16 -5.49
C ILE A 48 3.82 -5.82 -4.13
N CYS A 49 3.81 -7.14 -4.12
CA CYS A 49 3.85 -7.98 -2.93
C CYS A 49 5.23 -8.66 -2.88
N GLU A 50 5.95 -8.48 -1.78
CA GLU A 50 7.21 -9.19 -1.52
C GLU A 50 6.95 -10.63 -1.05
N ARG A 51 7.97 -11.48 -1.17
CA ARG A 51 7.88 -12.89 -0.75
C ARG A 51 7.49 -12.99 0.74
N PRO A 52 6.72 -14.04 1.12
CA PRO A 52 6.30 -14.21 2.49
C PRO A 52 7.49 -14.39 3.44
N ILE A 53 7.35 -13.83 4.64
CA ILE A 53 8.33 -13.89 5.71
C ILE A 53 7.67 -14.58 6.91
N LEU A 54 8.29 -15.64 7.40
CA LEU A 54 7.88 -16.31 8.64
C LEU A 54 8.60 -15.66 9.82
N THR A 55 7.84 -15.09 10.75
CA THR A 55 8.38 -14.50 11.99
C THR A 55 7.47 -14.83 13.17
N ASP A 56 8.04 -15.20 14.31
CA ASP A 56 7.32 -15.60 15.52
C ASP A 56 6.21 -16.66 15.31
N GLY A 57 6.39 -17.55 14.31
CA GLY A 57 5.45 -18.61 13.94
C GLY A 57 4.30 -18.17 13.03
N MET A 58 4.21 -16.87 12.71
CA MET A 58 3.21 -16.28 11.83
C MET A 58 3.84 -15.85 10.50
N GLU A 59 3.11 -16.06 9.41
CA GLU A 59 3.56 -15.65 8.08
C GLU A 59 2.98 -14.29 7.73
N PHE A 60 3.83 -13.41 7.23
CA PHE A 60 3.50 -12.06 6.77
C PHE A 60 3.93 -11.86 5.33
N VAL A 61 3.27 -10.94 4.64
CA VAL A 61 3.72 -10.39 3.35
C VAL A 61 3.80 -8.88 3.46
N VAL A 62 4.70 -8.27 2.69
CA VAL A 62 4.83 -6.82 2.61
C VAL A 62 4.28 -6.36 1.26
N LEU A 63 3.28 -5.48 1.31
CA LEU A 63 2.77 -4.81 0.12
C LEU A 63 3.43 -3.44 -0.01
N LYS A 64 4.20 -3.21 -1.07
CA LYS A 64 4.89 -1.93 -1.33
C LYS A 64 4.20 -1.17 -2.46
N VAL A 65 3.70 0.02 -2.15
CA VAL A 65 3.05 0.92 -3.11
C VAL A 65 3.80 2.24 -3.20
N LYS A 66 4.22 2.62 -4.42
CA LYS A 66 4.76 3.95 -4.73
C LYS A 66 3.74 4.71 -5.56
N GLY A 67 3.42 5.93 -5.15
CA GLY A 67 2.49 6.80 -5.85
C GLY A 67 2.94 8.26 -5.74
N GLN A 68 2.46 9.11 -6.66
CA GLN A 68 2.78 10.54 -6.63
C GLN A 68 2.17 11.25 -5.41
N SER A 69 0.97 10.82 -5.00
CA SER A 69 0.28 11.29 -3.81
C SER A 69 -0.81 10.29 -3.42
N PHE A 70 -1.26 10.38 -2.17
CA PHE A 70 -2.35 9.54 -1.66
C PHE A 70 -3.40 10.41 -0.96
N MET A 71 -4.66 10.04 -1.12
CA MET A 71 -5.78 10.60 -0.37
C MET A 71 -5.97 9.88 0.96
N LEU A 72 -6.73 10.50 1.87
CA LEU A 72 -7.14 9.88 3.13
C LEU A 72 -7.76 8.49 2.88
N HIS A 73 -7.26 7.47 3.58
CA HIS A 73 -7.67 6.07 3.50
C HIS A 73 -7.42 5.36 2.14
N GLN A 74 -6.83 6.02 1.14
CA GLN A 74 -6.66 5.44 -0.20
C GLN A 74 -5.96 4.09 -0.18
N ILE A 75 -4.76 4.01 0.40
CA ILE A 75 -3.98 2.76 0.47
C ILE A 75 -4.76 1.68 1.22
N ARG A 76 -5.37 2.03 2.36
CA ARG A 76 -6.14 1.10 3.19
C ARG A 76 -7.37 0.54 2.46
N LYS A 77 -8.03 1.35 1.62
CA LYS A 77 -9.14 0.91 0.78
C LYS A 77 -8.69 0.09 -0.42
N MET A 78 -7.54 0.42 -1.02
CA MET A 78 -6.95 -0.41 -2.08
C MET A 78 -6.66 -1.81 -1.54
N VAL A 79 -5.93 -1.90 -0.43
CA VAL A 79 -5.59 -3.18 0.24
C VAL A 79 -6.84 -3.91 0.70
N GLY A 80 -7.83 -3.21 1.28
CA GLY A 80 -9.09 -3.83 1.68
C GLY A 80 -9.83 -4.48 0.52
N LEU A 81 -9.92 -3.81 -0.62
CA LEU A 81 -10.55 -4.36 -1.82
C LEU A 81 -9.77 -5.56 -2.39
N ILE A 82 -8.44 -5.49 -2.41
CA ILE A 82 -7.57 -6.62 -2.81
C ILE A 82 -7.87 -7.86 -1.94
N ILE A 83 -7.94 -7.69 -0.61
CA ILE A 83 -8.26 -8.79 0.30
C ILE A 83 -9.65 -9.36 0.02
N ALA A 84 -10.66 -8.51 -0.21
CA ALA A 84 -12.01 -8.96 -0.53
C ALA A 84 -12.06 -9.79 -1.82
N ILE A 85 -11.30 -9.40 -2.85
CA ILE A 85 -11.20 -10.14 -4.11
C ILE A 85 -10.49 -11.48 -3.91
N MET A 86 -9.33 -11.48 -3.24
CA MET A 86 -8.56 -12.71 -3.00
C MET A 86 -9.30 -13.73 -2.12
N ARG A 87 -10.22 -13.27 -1.28
CA ARG A 87 -11.12 -14.13 -0.47
C ARG A 87 -12.41 -14.53 -1.19
N GLY A 88 -12.60 -14.12 -2.45
CA GLY A 88 -13.77 -14.47 -3.26
C GLY A 88 -15.06 -13.75 -2.86
N LEU A 89 -14.98 -12.67 -2.09
CA LEU A 89 -16.15 -11.88 -1.68
C LEU A 89 -16.63 -10.95 -2.80
N THR A 90 -15.75 -10.63 -3.75
CA THR A 90 -16.06 -9.85 -4.94
C THR A 90 -15.09 -10.21 -6.08
N SER A 91 -15.28 -9.62 -7.27
CA SER A 91 -14.45 -9.89 -8.45
C SER A 91 -13.49 -8.73 -8.76
N VAL A 92 -12.50 -9.01 -9.61
CA VAL A 92 -11.53 -8.01 -10.12
C VAL A 92 -12.25 -6.84 -10.82
N GLU A 93 -13.41 -7.09 -11.43
CA GLU A 93 -14.22 -6.05 -12.08
C GLU A 93 -14.65 -4.93 -11.11
N THR A 94 -14.74 -5.21 -9.82
CA THR A 94 -15.07 -4.22 -8.79
C THR A 94 -14.03 -3.10 -8.72
N ILE A 95 -12.76 -3.38 -9.06
CA ILE A 95 -11.72 -2.34 -9.17
C ILE A 95 -12.08 -1.34 -10.26
N THR A 96 -12.39 -1.83 -11.47
CA THR A 96 -12.77 -0.98 -12.60
C THR A 96 -14.06 -0.20 -12.30
N LYS A 97 -15.05 -0.85 -11.69
CA LYS A 97 -16.28 -0.19 -11.24
C LYS A 97 -16.00 0.90 -10.20
N ALA A 98 -15.04 0.68 -9.29
CA ALA A 98 -14.66 1.66 -8.29
C ALA A 98 -14.04 2.93 -8.87
N TRP A 99 -13.50 2.89 -10.08
CA TRP A 99 -13.04 4.09 -10.82
C TRP A 99 -14.14 4.76 -11.65
N GLY A 100 -15.27 4.08 -11.87
CA GLY A 100 -16.46 4.63 -12.52
C GLY A 100 -17.22 5.61 -11.61
N GLU A 101 -18.35 6.10 -12.09
CA GLU A 101 -19.14 7.11 -11.35
C GLU A 101 -19.97 6.54 -10.18
N GLU A 102 -20.20 5.23 -10.18
CA GLU A 102 -20.95 4.54 -9.14
C GLU A 102 -20.27 4.72 -7.78
N LYS A 103 -21.07 4.93 -6.72
CA LYS A 103 -20.55 4.98 -5.35
C LYS A 103 -20.50 3.58 -4.77
N LEU A 104 -19.29 3.13 -4.44
CA LEU A 104 -19.06 1.83 -3.81
C LEU A 104 -18.62 2.00 -2.36
N ASP A 105 -19.13 1.15 -1.47
CA ASP A 105 -18.64 1.02 -0.11
C ASP A 105 -17.48 0.02 -0.09
N LEU A 106 -16.26 0.55 -0.09
CA LEU A 106 -15.04 -0.26 -0.11
C LEU A 106 -14.53 -0.52 1.31
N PRO A 107 -14.15 -1.77 1.62
CA PRO A 107 -13.61 -2.12 2.93
C PRO A 107 -12.30 -1.36 3.20
N ILE A 108 -12.11 -0.92 4.44
CA ILE A 108 -10.93 -0.17 4.87
C ILE A 108 -10.09 -1.06 5.76
N ALA A 109 -8.94 -1.55 5.27
CA ALA A 109 -8.02 -2.37 6.05
C ALA A 109 -7.58 -1.64 7.34
N PRO A 110 -7.19 -2.33 8.42
CA PRO A 110 -6.63 -1.70 9.62
C PRO A 110 -5.41 -0.82 9.33
N GLY A 111 -5.19 0.21 10.14
CA GLY A 111 -4.04 1.12 9.98
C GLY A 111 -2.74 0.56 10.55
N ALA A 112 -2.81 -0.45 11.43
CA ALA A 112 -1.68 -0.95 12.21
C ALA A 112 -0.49 -1.41 11.34
N GLY A 113 -0.75 -1.98 10.15
CA GLY A 113 0.29 -2.45 9.23
C GLY A 113 0.77 -1.42 8.21
N LEU A 114 0.25 -0.19 8.21
CA LEU A 114 0.60 0.83 7.20
C LEU A 114 1.78 1.67 7.67
N VAL A 115 2.88 1.63 6.92
CA VAL A 115 4.11 2.37 7.21
C VAL A 115 4.44 3.29 6.04
N LEU A 116 4.81 4.54 6.33
CA LEU A 116 5.43 5.43 5.34
C LEU A 116 6.92 5.07 5.25
N GLU A 117 7.31 4.41 4.16
CA GLU A 117 8.69 3.94 3.97
C GLU A 117 9.63 5.06 3.50
N GLU A 118 9.24 5.83 2.49
CA GLU A 118 10.11 6.86 1.90
C GLU A 118 9.31 8.05 1.35
N VAL A 119 9.90 9.24 1.47
CA VAL A 119 9.47 10.43 0.72
C VAL A 119 10.52 10.70 -0.36
N HIS A 120 10.11 10.55 -1.62
CA HIS A 120 11.01 10.64 -2.76
C HIS A 120 11.19 12.08 -3.23
N TYR A 121 12.45 12.51 -3.37
CA TYR A 121 12.84 13.82 -3.90
C TYR A 121 13.47 13.73 -5.29
N ASP A 122 13.35 12.58 -5.98
CA ASP A 122 13.91 12.31 -7.31
C ASP A 122 13.73 13.50 -8.29
N ARG A 123 12.47 13.94 -8.48
CA ARG A 123 12.13 15.06 -9.37
C ARG A 123 12.66 16.42 -8.91
N TYR A 124 12.77 16.62 -7.60
CA TYR A 124 13.38 17.85 -7.07
C TYR A 124 14.87 17.86 -7.40
N ASN A 125 15.56 16.75 -7.11
CA ASN A 125 16.99 16.60 -7.37
C ASN A 125 17.31 16.75 -8.86
N GLU A 126 16.55 16.07 -9.73
CA GLU A 126 16.70 16.20 -11.19
C GLU A 126 16.57 17.65 -11.69
N ARG A 127 15.65 18.42 -11.10
CA ARG A 127 15.32 19.77 -11.58
C ARG A 127 16.20 20.86 -11.00
N TYR A 128 16.61 20.74 -9.74
CA TYR A 128 17.20 21.86 -8.99
C TYR A 128 18.66 21.61 -8.58
N SER A 129 19.13 20.38 -8.43
CA SER A 129 20.49 20.13 -7.90
C SER A 129 21.63 20.59 -8.82
N ASN A 130 21.32 20.98 -10.06
CA ASN A 130 22.31 21.46 -11.03
C ASN A 130 22.31 22.99 -11.22
N ASP A 131 21.54 23.74 -10.41
CA ASP A 131 21.42 25.20 -10.57
C ASP A 131 22.48 26.01 -9.79
N GLY A 132 23.34 25.32 -9.02
CA GLY A 132 24.40 25.94 -8.22
C GLY A 132 23.93 26.61 -6.93
N ILE A 133 22.64 26.50 -6.59
CA ILE A 133 22.02 27.08 -5.41
C ILE A 133 21.46 26.00 -4.49
N HIS A 134 20.84 24.96 -5.06
CA HIS A 134 20.16 23.92 -4.29
C HIS A 134 20.98 22.64 -4.17
N ASP A 135 21.10 22.12 -2.95
CA ASP A 135 21.68 20.82 -2.68
C ASP A 135 20.67 19.69 -2.95
N PRO A 136 21.12 18.50 -3.42
CA PRO A 136 20.28 17.32 -3.51
C PRO A 136 19.82 16.84 -2.13
N ILE A 137 18.59 16.33 -2.06
CA ILE A 137 18.03 15.71 -0.86
C ILE A 137 18.14 14.19 -1.01
N GLU A 138 18.99 13.57 -0.19
CA GLU A 138 19.22 12.13 -0.20
C GLU A 138 19.38 11.59 1.23
N TRP A 139 19.07 10.31 1.39
CA TRP A 139 19.13 9.60 2.68
C TRP A 139 20.19 8.49 2.70
N SER A 140 21.00 8.40 1.64
CA SER A 140 22.00 7.34 1.44
C SER A 140 22.96 7.20 2.63
N ALA A 141 23.36 8.31 3.25
CA ALA A 141 24.25 8.34 4.41
C ALA A 141 23.66 7.72 5.70
N VAL A 142 22.33 7.59 5.79
CA VAL A 142 21.63 7.07 6.99
C VAL A 142 20.80 5.83 6.70
N ASN A 143 20.95 5.22 5.51
CA ASN A 143 20.14 4.10 5.06
C ASN A 143 20.16 2.92 6.05
N ASP A 144 21.35 2.56 6.56
CA ASP A 144 21.49 1.45 7.52
C ASP A 144 20.76 1.76 8.85
N GLN A 145 20.76 3.01 9.29
CA GLN A 145 20.05 3.44 10.50
C GLN A 145 18.53 3.39 10.31
N LEU A 146 18.04 3.74 9.12
CA LEU A 146 16.63 3.65 8.75
C LEU A 146 16.16 2.19 8.74
N GLU A 147 16.95 1.29 8.14
CA GLU A 147 16.64 -0.15 8.09
C GLU A 147 16.70 -0.80 9.47
N GLU A 148 17.69 -0.44 10.31
CA GLU A 148 17.73 -0.89 11.70
C GLU A 148 16.48 -0.41 12.45
N PHE A 149 16.12 0.87 12.33
CA PHE A 149 14.96 1.42 13.01
C PHE A 149 13.65 0.74 12.57
N LYS A 150 13.47 0.57 11.26
CA LYS A 150 12.31 -0.09 10.66
C LYS A 150 12.14 -1.51 11.21
N THR A 151 13.21 -2.30 11.16
CA THR A 151 13.18 -3.69 11.62
C THR A 151 12.95 -3.78 13.13
N LYS A 152 13.73 -3.01 13.91
CA LYS A 152 13.79 -3.14 15.36
C LYS A 152 12.58 -2.57 16.08
N TYR A 153 11.98 -1.49 15.58
CA TYR A 153 10.91 -0.77 16.28
C TYR A 153 9.57 -0.79 15.57
N ILE A 154 9.54 -0.74 14.23
CA ILE A 154 8.29 -0.67 13.48
C ILE A 154 7.76 -2.08 13.22
N LEU A 155 8.51 -2.89 12.47
CA LEU A 155 8.06 -4.23 12.06
C LEU A 155 7.87 -5.15 13.27
N SER A 156 8.78 -5.10 14.24
CA SER A 156 8.66 -5.87 15.50
C SER A 156 7.37 -5.53 16.26
N ASN A 157 6.98 -4.26 16.31
CA ASN A 157 5.77 -3.82 16.99
C ASN A 157 4.51 -4.26 16.23
N ILE A 158 4.51 -4.17 14.89
CA ILE A 158 3.41 -4.67 14.05
C ILE A 158 3.19 -6.17 14.29
N VAL A 159 4.27 -6.96 14.25
CA VAL A 159 4.22 -8.42 14.48
C VAL A 159 3.68 -8.73 15.87
N LYS A 160 4.21 -8.05 16.90
CA LYS A 160 3.76 -8.23 18.28
C LYS A 160 2.28 -7.89 18.45
N THR A 161 1.86 -6.74 17.93
CA THR A 161 0.47 -6.26 18.00
C THR A 161 -0.47 -7.25 17.32
N GLU A 162 -0.13 -7.75 16.13
CA GLU A 162 -0.98 -8.73 15.44
C GLU A 162 -1.08 -10.05 16.23
N LYS A 163 0.00 -10.48 16.88
CA LYS A 163 0.01 -11.70 17.69
C LYS A 163 -0.85 -11.58 18.96
N GLU A 164 -0.79 -10.43 19.63
CA GLU A 164 -1.48 -10.18 20.90
C GLU A 164 -2.94 -9.75 20.69
N GLU A 165 -3.19 -8.86 19.74
CA GLU A 165 -4.49 -8.21 19.54
C GLU A 165 -5.29 -8.77 18.36
N LYS A 166 -4.64 -9.52 17.45
CA LYS A 166 -5.31 -10.17 16.31
C LYS A 166 -6.07 -9.17 15.43
N SER A 167 -5.49 -8.00 15.21
CA SER A 167 -6.13 -6.85 14.55
C SER A 167 -6.65 -7.20 13.14
N MET A 168 -5.83 -7.84 12.32
CA MET A 168 -6.24 -8.27 10.98
C MET A 168 -7.30 -9.37 11.05
N LEU A 169 -7.11 -10.35 11.93
CA LEU A 169 -8.07 -11.45 12.10
C LEU A 169 -9.45 -10.97 12.57
N LEU A 170 -9.53 -9.97 13.44
CA LEU A 170 -10.80 -9.40 13.92
C LEU A 170 -11.49 -8.56 12.84
N TRP A 171 -10.73 -7.99 11.90
CA TRP A 171 -11.26 -7.22 10.79
C TRP A 171 -11.76 -8.11 9.63
N LEU A 172 -11.13 -9.27 9.43
CA LEU A 172 -11.49 -10.29 8.43
C LEU A 172 -12.79 -11.03 8.75
#